data_AF-A0A3D0KP19-F1
#
_entry.id   AF-A0A3D0KP19-F1
#
_cell.length_a   1.000
_cell.length_b   1.000
_cell.length_c   1.000
_cell.angle_alpha   90.00
_cell.angle_beta   90.00
_cell.angle_gamma   90.00
#
_symmetry.space_group_name_H-M   'P 1'
#
loop_
_entity.id
_entity.type
_entity.pdbx_description
1 polymer ?
#
loop_
_entity_poly.entity_id
_entity_poly.type
_entity_poly.pdbx_seq_one_letter_code
_entity_poly.pdbx_strand_id
1 'polypeptide(L)'
;MKMTKKLLFCLEVTNMAEYDESLISAENEKISEAYTRLGELYYKAHKDDYESGFEEPVAQIKAAEKAIADHKSGVLKEKGLMLCKHCGSEILDVSLFCNYCGKPVNEPEKQEEEKTEAEPEEEPEKPKTCPNCGEPVEDDYDFCVNCGIRLNNAASPERICPVCGYRTADSEVNFCVECGARLSK
;
A
#
# COMPACT_ATOMS: atom_id res chain seq x y z
N MET A 1 74.37 21.36 -23.75
CA MET A 1 73.79 20.55 -22.65
C MET A 1 73.15 21.35 -21.50
N LYS A 2 73.16 22.70 -21.48
CA LYS A 2 72.52 23.48 -20.41
C LYS A 2 70.99 23.67 -20.58
N MET A 3 70.48 23.68 -21.82
CA MET A 3 69.04 23.86 -22.07
C MET A 3 68.19 22.64 -21.73
N THR A 4 68.69 21.42 -21.94
CA THR A 4 67.95 20.19 -21.66
C THR A 4 67.75 19.95 -20.16
N LYS A 5 68.75 20.26 -19.31
CA LYS A 5 68.59 20.19 -17.84
C LYS A 5 67.61 21.22 -17.28
N LYS A 6 67.53 22.41 -17.90
CA LYS A 6 66.61 23.48 -17.46
C LYS A 6 65.15 23.14 -17.82
N LEU A 7 64.92 22.52 -18.98
CA LEU A 7 63.60 22.01 -19.37
C LEU A 7 63.14 20.85 -18.47
N LEU A 8 64.03 19.90 -18.17
CA LEU A 8 63.72 18.75 -17.31
C LEU A 8 63.32 19.20 -15.89
N PHE A 9 64.08 20.14 -15.32
CA PHE A 9 63.79 20.72 -14.01
C PHE A 9 62.46 21.48 -13.98
N CYS A 10 62.10 22.19 -15.06
CA CYS A 10 60.80 22.85 -15.16
C CYS A 10 59.64 21.82 -15.16
N LEU A 11 59.79 20.72 -15.89
CA LEU A 11 58.80 19.63 -15.97
C LEU A 11 58.61 18.89 -14.65
N GLU A 12 59.69 18.65 -13.89
CA GLU A 12 59.62 18.06 -12.55
C GLU A 12 58.90 18.97 -11.56
N VAL A 13 59.18 20.27 -11.58
CA VAL A 13 58.54 21.26 -10.69
C VAL A 13 57.06 21.44 -11.01
N THR A 14 56.66 21.42 -12.29
CA THR A 14 55.23 21.49 -12.67
C THR A 14 54.46 20.25 -12.23
N ASN A 15 55.03 19.06 -12.38
CA ASN A 15 54.39 17.81 -11.93
C ASN A 15 54.22 17.76 -10.40
N MET A 16 55.17 18.32 -9.63
CA MET A 16 55.04 18.41 -8.17
C MET A 16 53.95 19.40 -7.76
N ALA A 17 53.81 20.53 -8.45
CA ALA A 17 52.76 21.51 -8.15
C ALA A 17 51.35 20.97 -8.44
N GLU A 18 51.17 20.26 -9.56
CA GLU A 18 49.91 19.58 -9.90
C GLU A 18 49.58 18.47 -8.89
N TYR A 19 50.60 17.75 -8.40
CA TYR A 19 50.43 16.75 -7.34
C TYR A 19 49.98 17.38 -6.02
N ASP A 20 50.62 18.47 -5.58
CA ASP A 20 50.23 19.18 -4.36
C ASP A 20 48.82 19.78 -4.49
N GLU A 21 48.44 20.31 -5.65
CA GLU A 21 47.07 20.78 -5.93
C GLU A 21 46.05 19.64 -5.82
N SER A 22 46.40 18.44 -6.31
CA SER A 22 45.54 17.26 -6.17
C SER A 22 45.37 16.82 -4.70
N LEU A 23 46.44 16.90 -3.89
CA LEU A 23 46.37 16.60 -2.46
C LEU A 23 45.53 17.63 -1.71
N ILE A 24 45.70 18.92 -2.03
CA ILE A 24 44.90 20.01 -1.46
C ILE A 24 43.43 19.79 -1.80
N SER A 25 43.11 19.44 -3.06
CA SER A 25 41.75 19.13 -3.49
C SER A 25 41.16 17.96 -2.68
N ALA A 26 41.91 16.87 -2.52
CA ALA A 26 41.48 15.71 -1.73
C ALA A 26 41.25 16.04 -0.25
N GLU A 27 42.08 16.89 0.36
CA GLU A 27 41.86 17.34 1.75
C GLU A 27 40.65 18.27 1.86
N ASN A 28 40.41 19.14 0.88
CA ASN A 28 39.21 19.98 0.84
C ASN A 28 37.93 19.14 0.70
N GLU A 29 37.95 18.06 -0.08
CA GLU A 29 36.84 17.11 -0.16
C GLU A 29 36.53 16.51 1.21
N LYS A 30 37.54 16.00 1.93
CA LYS A 30 37.38 15.47 3.30
C LYS A 30 36.81 16.51 4.26
N ILE A 31 37.26 17.78 4.16
CA ILE A 31 36.73 18.88 4.97
C ILE A 31 35.25 19.12 4.65
N SER A 32 34.87 19.11 3.37
CA SER A 32 33.48 19.31 2.93
C SER A 32 32.54 18.19 3.43
N GLU A 33 33.01 16.94 3.38
CA GLU A 33 32.28 15.80 3.93
C GLU A 33 32.13 15.92 5.45
N ALA A 34 33.18 16.36 6.14
CA ALA A 34 33.15 16.58 7.58
C ALA A 34 32.14 17.68 7.97
N TYR A 35 32.09 18.79 7.22
CA TYR A 35 31.10 19.84 7.45
C TYR A 35 29.67 19.35 7.22
N THR A 36 29.44 18.59 6.14
CA THR A 36 28.12 18.02 5.83
C THR A 36 27.67 17.09 6.97
N ARG A 37 28.55 16.17 7.39
CA ARG A 37 28.27 15.24 8.48
C ARG A 37 28.03 15.96 9.81
N LEU A 38 28.82 16.98 10.11
CA LEU A 38 28.65 17.80 11.30
C LEU A 38 27.29 18.49 11.30
N GLY A 39 26.93 19.14 10.19
CA GLY A 39 25.65 19.82 10.02
C GLY A 39 24.46 18.87 10.17
N GLU A 40 24.53 17.68 9.58
CA GLU A 40 23.50 16.65 9.77
C GLU A 40 23.34 16.22 11.23
N LEU A 41 24.46 15.94 11.91
CA LEU A 41 24.44 15.51 13.30
C LEU A 41 23.88 16.61 14.20
N TYR A 42 24.31 17.85 13.98
CA TYR A 42 23.83 19.00 14.72
C TYR A 42 22.34 19.22 14.47
N TYR A 43 21.87 19.25 13.21
CA TYR A 43 20.44 19.42 12.90
C TYR A 43 19.59 18.30 13.52
N LYS A 44 20.01 17.04 13.42
CA LYS A 44 19.27 15.92 14.01
C LYS A 44 19.13 16.04 15.53
N ALA A 45 20.15 16.58 16.21
CA ALA A 45 20.14 16.80 17.65
C ALA A 45 19.40 18.08 18.08
N HIS A 46 19.47 19.14 17.27
CA HIS A 46 19.10 20.51 17.66
C HIS A 46 18.07 21.18 16.74
N LYS A 47 17.29 20.42 15.95
CA LYS A 47 16.31 20.97 14.99
C LYS A 47 15.26 21.90 15.61
N ASP A 48 15.00 21.76 16.91
CA ASP A 48 13.96 22.51 17.63
C ASP A 48 14.54 23.42 18.74
N ASP A 49 15.83 23.27 19.06
CA ASP A 49 16.56 23.99 20.11
C ASP A 49 18.02 24.28 19.69
N TYR A 50 18.17 25.25 18.78
CA TYR A 50 19.45 25.70 18.24
C TYR A 50 19.80 27.12 18.70
N GLU A 51 21.10 27.46 18.68
CA GLU A 51 21.58 28.79 19.03
C GLU A 51 21.32 29.84 17.92
N SER A 52 21.42 31.13 18.27
CA SER A 52 21.26 32.23 17.31
C SER A 52 22.31 32.16 16.19
N GLY A 53 21.88 32.38 14.95
CA GLY A 53 22.70 32.27 13.74
C GLY A 53 22.39 31.04 12.88
N PHE A 54 21.61 30.08 13.39
CA PHE A 54 21.19 28.88 12.66
C PHE A 54 19.75 28.95 12.14
N GLU A 55 19.03 30.06 12.36
CA GLU A 55 17.63 30.24 11.98
C GLU A 55 17.43 30.04 10.47
N GLU A 56 18.27 30.65 9.64
CA GLU A 56 18.17 30.57 8.19
C GLU A 56 18.46 29.14 7.66
N PRO A 57 19.60 28.50 7.97
CA PRO A 57 19.86 27.13 7.55
C PRO A 57 18.79 26.14 8.04
N VAL A 58 18.33 26.27 9.29
CA VAL A 58 17.28 25.40 9.84
C VAL A 58 15.96 25.62 9.09
N ALA A 59 15.60 26.87 8.77
CA ALA A 59 14.41 27.17 7.99
C ALA A 59 14.50 26.61 6.56
N GLN A 60 15.66 26.70 5.91
CA GLN A 60 15.89 26.12 4.59
C GLN A 60 15.72 24.59 4.61
N ILE A 61 16.29 23.91 5.60
CA ILE A 61 16.15 22.45 5.74
C ILE A 61 14.68 22.07 5.99
N LYS A 62 13.99 22.71 6.93
CA LYS A 62 12.57 22.44 7.20
C LYS A 62 11.68 22.68 5.97
N ALA A 63 11.97 23.73 5.20
CA ALA A 63 11.25 24.01 3.96
C ALA A 63 11.50 22.91 2.90
N ALA A 64 12.75 22.46 2.76
CA ALA A 64 13.10 21.37 1.85
C ALA A 64 12.47 20.03 2.27
N GLU A 65 12.48 19.70 3.56
CA GLU A 65 11.81 18.51 4.12
C GLU A 65 10.31 18.51 3.81
N LYS A 66 9.65 19.66 3.96
CA LYS A 66 8.24 19.83 3.59
C LYS A 66 8.02 19.63 2.10
N ALA A 67 8.81 20.29 1.25
CA ALA A 67 8.70 20.12 -0.20
C ALA A 67 8.91 18.67 -0.64
N ILE A 68 9.85 17.95 -0.03
CA ILE A 68 10.07 16.52 -0.27
C ILE A 68 8.83 15.70 0.12
N ALA A 69 8.21 15.99 1.27
CA ALA A 69 6.98 15.32 1.69
C ALA A 69 5.84 15.57 0.70
N ASP A 70 5.68 16.82 0.25
CA ASP A 70 4.65 17.21 -0.73
C ASP A 70 4.88 16.49 -2.07
N HIS A 71 6.10 16.50 -2.60
CA HIS A 71 6.44 15.78 -3.84
C HIS A 71 6.25 14.27 -3.72
N LYS A 72 6.66 13.65 -2.60
CA LYS A 72 6.42 12.21 -2.37
C LYS A 72 4.93 11.90 -2.39
N SER A 73 4.10 12.74 -1.78
CA SER A 73 2.65 12.56 -1.80
C SER A 73 2.06 12.72 -3.21
N GLY A 74 2.59 13.64 -4.02
CA GLY A 74 2.20 13.80 -5.42
C GLY A 74 2.53 12.57 -6.26
N VAL A 75 3.75 12.03 -6.12
CA VAL A 75 4.17 10.79 -6.81
C VAL A 75 3.29 9.60 -6.43
N LEU A 76 2.89 9.50 -5.17
CA LEU A 76 1.97 8.44 -4.74
C LEU A 76 0.60 8.60 -5.41
N LYS A 77 0.03 9.81 -5.39
CA LYS A 77 -1.26 10.10 -6.05
C LYS A 77 -1.24 9.82 -7.56
N GLU A 78 -0.20 10.23 -8.27
CA GLU A 78 -0.05 9.97 -9.71
C GLU A 78 0.01 8.46 -10.02
N LYS A 79 0.55 7.66 -9.09
CA LYS A 79 0.58 6.20 -9.20
C LYS A 79 -0.71 5.53 -8.71
N GLY A 80 -1.72 6.30 -8.28
CA GLY A 80 -2.93 5.77 -7.65
C GLY A 80 -2.64 5.06 -6.34
N LEU A 81 -1.59 5.49 -5.62
CA LEU A 81 -1.15 4.93 -4.35
C LEU A 81 -1.33 5.95 -3.23
N MET A 82 -1.52 5.46 -2.01
CA MET A 82 -1.61 6.23 -0.78
C MET A 82 -0.87 5.50 0.35
N LEU A 83 -0.54 6.20 1.43
CA LEU A 83 0.00 5.57 2.64
C LEU A 83 -1.13 5.19 3.59
N CYS A 84 -1.12 3.96 4.08
CA CYS A 84 -2.01 3.52 5.12
C CYS A 84 -1.78 4.34 6.41
N LYS A 85 -2.83 4.99 6.92
CA LYS A 85 -2.77 5.79 8.15
C LYS A 85 -2.46 4.97 9.41
N HIS A 86 -2.65 3.66 9.36
CA HIS A 86 -2.43 2.76 10.49
C HIS A 86 -1.03 2.15 10.54
N CYS A 87 -0.49 1.70 9.41
CA CYS A 87 0.80 1.00 9.36
C CYS A 87 1.86 1.68 8.49
N GLY A 88 1.50 2.72 7.74
CA GLY A 88 2.41 3.46 6.86
C GLY A 88 2.75 2.76 5.54
N SER A 89 2.14 1.61 5.24
CA SER A 89 2.39 0.89 3.98
C SER A 89 1.76 1.60 2.79
N GLU A 90 2.44 1.56 1.64
CA GLU A 90 1.92 2.01 0.35
C GLU A 90 0.85 1.05 -0.16
N ILE A 91 -0.34 1.56 -0.45
CA ILE A 91 -1.52 0.81 -0.88
C ILE A 91 -2.23 1.54 -2.02
N LEU A 92 -3.05 0.85 -2.81
CA LEU A 92 -3.85 1.52 -3.84
C LEU A 92 -4.87 2.45 -3.19
N ASP A 93 -5.05 3.63 -3.76
CA ASP A 93 -5.99 4.66 -3.27
C ASP A 93 -7.45 4.15 -3.25
N VAL A 94 -7.77 3.23 -4.16
CA VAL A 94 -9.08 2.55 -4.24
C VAL A 94 -9.23 1.37 -3.27
N SER A 95 -8.21 1.03 -2.49
CA SER A 95 -8.26 -0.13 -1.58
C SER A 95 -9.20 0.15 -0.42
N LEU A 96 -10.22 -0.71 -0.25
CA LEU A 96 -11.11 -0.66 0.92
C LEU A 96 -10.35 -1.02 2.21
N PHE A 97 -9.38 -1.94 2.12
CA PHE A 97 -8.60 -2.45 3.25
C PHE A 97 -7.12 -2.45 2.93
N CYS A 98 -6.29 -2.22 3.95
CA CYS A 98 -4.85 -2.30 3.81
C CYS A 98 -4.43 -3.78 3.69
N ASN A 99 -3.76 -4.15 2.60
CA ASN A 99 -3.24 -5.50 2.38
C ASN A 99 -2.13 -5.91 3.37
N TYR A 100 -1.54 -4.97 4.09
CA TYR A 100 -0.48 -5.24 5.08
C TYR A 100 -0.99 -5.35 6.51
N CYS A 101 -1.87 -4.43 6.96
CA CYS A 101 -2.36 -4.42 8.34
C CYS A 101 -3.82 -4.86 8.51
N GLY A 102 -4.55 -5.11 7.42
CA GLY A 102 -5.93 -5.58 7.42
C GLY A 102 -6.98 -4.57 7.88
N LYS A 103 -6.57 -3.38 8.32
CA LYS A 103 -7.51 -2.32 8.74
C LYS A 103 -8.15 -1.64 7.53
N PRO A 104 -9.41 -1.19 7.64
CA PRO A 104 -10.03 -0.37 6.60
C PRO A 104 -9.23 0.92 6.40
N VAL A 105 -9.10 1.33 5.14
CA VAL A 105 -8.28 2.48 4.74
C VAL A 105 -9.07 3.77 4.80
N ASN A 106 -10.35 3.67 4.44
CA ASN A 106 -11.34 4.72 4.48
C ASN A 106 -12.46 4.30 5.45
N GLU A 107 -12.93 5.22 6.29
CA GLU A 107 -14.30 5.11 6.79
C GLU A 107 -15.24 5.26 5.57
N PRO A 108 -16.40 4.57 5.54
CA PRO A 108 -17.31 4.63 4.41
C PRO A 108 -17.93 6.03 4.31
N GLU A 109 -17.19 6.97 3.74
CA GLU A 109 -17.79 8.14 3.12
C GLU A 109 -18.53 7.63 1.89
N LYS A 110 -19.86 7.69 1.99
CA LYS A 110 -20.82 7.52 0.90
C LYS A 110 -20.19 8.01 -0.40
N GLN A 111 -19.91 7.04 -1.28
CA GLN A 111 -19.65 7.32 -2.68
C GLN A 111 -20.88 8.06 -3.20
N GLU A 112 -20.75 9.37 -3.41
CA GLU A 112 -21.57 10.07 -4.40
C GLU A 112 -21.18 9.45 -5.74
N GLU A 113 -21.90 8.38 -6.09
CA GLU A 113 -21.91 7.84 -7.42
C GLU A 113 -22.37 8.96 -8.36
N GLU A 114 -21.42 9.39 -9.18
CA GLU A 114 -21.63 10.24 -10.34
C GLU A 114 -22.58 9.51 -11.28
N LYS A 115 -23.87 9.73 -11.01
CA LYS A 115 -25.02 9.16 -11.70
C LYS A 115 -25.01 9.70 -13.13
N THR A 116 -24.40 8.92 -14.01
CA THR A 116 -24.53 9.09 -15.46
C THR A 116 -26.01 8.97 -15.81
N GLU A 117 -26.51 9.97 -16.54
CA GLU A 117 -27.89 10.07 -17.00
C GLU A 117 -28.37 8.80 -17.71
N ALA A 118 -29.37 8.16 -17.13
CA ALA A 118 -30.35 7.36 -17.86
C ALA A 118 -31.69 7.40 -17.10
N GLU A 119 -32.69 8.02 -17.71
CA GLU A 119 -34.12 7.85 -17.45
C GLU A 119 -34.70 6.93 -18.55
N PRO A 120 -35.91 6.34 -18.40
CA PRO A 120 -36.72 6.15 -17.18
C PRO A 120 -37.34 4.73 -17.04
N GLU A 121 -37.97 4.51 -15.88
CA GLU A 121 -39.13 3.64 -15.59
C GLU A 121 -39.00 2.10 -15.70
N GLU A 122 -39.13 1.42 -14.55
CA GLU A 122 -40.21 0.44 -14.28
C GLU A 122 -40.32 0.13 -12.75
N GLU A 123 -41.50 -0.32 -12.33
CA GLU A 123 -42.09 -0.30 -10.98
C GLU A 123 -41.35 -1.08 -9.86
N PRO A 124 -41.50 -0.69 -8.57
CA PRO A 124 -40.88 -1.40 -7.46
C PRO A 124 -41.62 -2.70 -7.13
N GLU A 125 -41.06 -3.84 -7.51
CA GLU A 125 -41.41 -5.12 -6.92
C GLU A 125 -40.95 -5.15 -5.44
N LYS A 126 -41.88 -5.53 -4.56
CA LYS A 126 -41.66 -5.54 -3.10
C LYS A 126 -40.52 -6.52 -2.75
N PRO A 127 -39.50 -6.12 -1.96
CA PRO A 127 -38.40 -7.01 -1.63
C PRO A 127 -38.90 -8.18 -0.77
N LYS A 128 -38.53 -9.42 -1.15
CA LYS A 128 -38.75 -10.60 -0.33
C LYS A 128 -37.81 -10.53 0.89
N THR A 129 -38.34 -10.64 2.10
CA THR A 129 -37.52 -10.64 3.31
C THR A 129 -37.06 -12.05 3.66
N CYS A 130 -35.83 -12.18 4.15
CA CYS A 130 -35.32 -13.43 4.69
C CYS A 130 -36.21 -13.93 5.84
N PRO A 131 -36.72 -15.16 5.79
CA PRO A 131 -37.61 -15.70 6.83
C PRO A 131 -36.90 -15.92 8.18
N ASN A 132 -35.56 -15.93 8.21
CA ASN A 132 -34.78 -16.18 9.42
C ASN A 132 -34.34 -14.88 10.13
N CYS A 133 -33.83 -13.89 9.39
CA CYS A 133 -33.30 -12.66 9.97
C CYS A 133 -34.13 -11.40 9.69
N GLY A 134 -35.13 -11.47 8.80
CA GLY A 134 -36.00 -10.34 8.46
C GLY A 134 -35.38 -9.30 7.52
N GLU A 135 -34.11 -9.46 7.14
CA GLU A 135 -33.43 -8.56 6.21
C GLU A 135 -34.00 -8.69 4.79
N PRO A 136 -34.14 -7.60 4.02
CA PRO A 136 -34.52 -7.68 2.62
C PRO A 136 -33.50 -8.49 1.82
N VAL A 137 -33.99 -9.35 0.94
CA VAL A 137 -33.18 -10.13 0.01
C VAL A 137 -33.72 -9.94 -1.40
N GLU A 138 -32.81 -9.76 -2.35
CA GLU A 138 -33.15 -9.70 -3.78
C GLU A 138 -33.51 -11.10 -4.30
N ASP A 139 -34.36 -11.14 -5.32
CA ASP A 139 -35.02 -12.36 -5.78
C ASP A 139 -34.08 -13.43 -6.38
N ASP A 140 -32.86 -13.06 -6.76
CA ASP A 140 -31.89 -13.94 -7.41
C ASP A 140 -30.86 -14.58 -6.46
N TYR A 141 -30.95 -14.35 -5.14
CA TYR A 141 -30.00 -14.91 -4.18
C TYR A 141 -30.42 -16.30 -3.69
N ASP A 142 -29.56 -17.30 -3.93
CA ASP A 142 -29.69 -18.64 -3.36
C ASP A 142 -29.50 -18.67 -1.83
N PHE A 143 -28.83 -17.66 -1.26
CA PHE A 143 -28.46 -17.56 0.15
C PHE A 143 -28.65 -16.13 0.68
N CYS A 144 -29.11 -15.99 1.93
CA CYS A 144 -29.13 -14.70 2.60
C CYS A 144 -27.69 -14.27 2.94
N VAL A 145 -27.26 -13.12 2.42
CA VAL A 145 -25.92 -12.54 2.69
C VAL A 145 -25.71 -12.23 4.18
N ASN A 146 -26.78 -11.91 4.90
CA ASN A 146 -26.70 -11.50 6.30
C ASN A 146 -26.67 -12.69 7.29
N CYS A 147 -27.48 -13.74 7.06
CA CYS A 147 -27.59 -14.86 8.00
C CYS A 147 -27.15 -16.23 7.45
N GLY A 148 -26.80 -16.31 6.15
CA GLY A 148 -26.29 -17.52 5.51
C GLY A 148 -27.31 -18.62 5.21
N ILE A 149 -28.61 -18.37 5.40
CA ILE A 149 -29.64 -19.39 5.12
C ILE A 149 -29.91 -19.47 3.62
N ARG A 150 -30.13 -20.69 3.09
CA ARG A 150 -30.57 -20.87 1.71
C ARG A 150 -32.03 -20.43 1.54
N LEU A 151 -32.30 -19.67 0.49
CA LEU A 151 -33.62 -19.10 0.20
C LEU A 151 -34.38 -19.93 -0.86
N ASN A 152 -33.65 -20.67 -1.70
CA ASN A 152 -34.22 -21.58 -2.68
C ASN A 152 -34.41 -22.99 -2.08
N ASN A 153 -35.57 -23.20 -1.45
CA ASN A 153 -36.05 -24.52 -1.03
C ASN A 153 -36.83 -25.19 -2.18
N ALA A 154 -36.13 -25.63 -3.23
CA ALA A 154 -36.63 -26.73 -4.04
C ALA A 154 -36.36 -28.02 -3.26
N ALA A 155 -37.37 -28.53 -2.56
CA ALA A 155 -37.28 -29.78 -1.81
C ALA A 155 -36.92 -30.94 -2.76
N SER A 156 -35.63 -31.26 -2.84
CA SER A 156 -35.16 -32.53 -3.41
C SER A 156 -35.55 -33.66 -2.45
N PRO A 157 -35.93 -34.85 -2.95
CA PRO A 157 -36.26 -35.96 -2.07
C PRO A 157 -35.00 -36.42 -1.33
N GLU A 158 -34.91 -36.10 -0.04
CA GLU A 158 -33.84 -36.56 0.84
C GLU A 158 -33.73 -38.09 0.80
N ARG A 159 -32.54 -38.61 0.49
CA ARG A 159 -32.24 -40.04 0.58
C ARG A 159 -31.51 -40.33 1.89
N ILE A 160 -31.98 -41.34 2.62
CA ILE A 160 -31.38 -41.78 3.89
C ILE A 160 -30.46 -42.98 3.61
N CYS A 161 -29.21 -42.89 4.06
CA CYS A 161 -28.27 -44.01 3.97
C CYS A 161 -28.77 -45.20 4.82
N PRO A 162 -28.93 -46.41 4.25
CA PRO A 162 -29.41 -47.57 5.01
C PRO A 162 -28.39 -48.13 6.01
N VAL A 163 -27.11 -47.73 5.88
CA VAL A 163 -26.02 -48.25 6.74
C VAL A 163 -25.81 -47.35 7.97
N CYS A 164 -25.81 -46.04 7.81
CA CYS A 164 -25.52 -45.10 8.91
C CYS A 164 -26.64 -44.09 9.21
N GLY A 165 -27.70 -44.05 8.41
CA GLY A 165 -28.83 -43.11 8.61
C GLY A 165 -28.55 -41.67 8.18
N TYR A 166 -27.40 -41.38 7.57
CA TYR A 166 -27.07 -40.04 7.10
C TYR A 166 -28.04 -39.58 5.99
N ARG A 167 -28.54 -38.34 6.09
CA ARG A 167 -29.45 -37.72 5.12
C ARG A 167 -28.64 -37.02 4.04
N THR A 168 -28.90 -37.40 2.79
CA THR A 168 -28.20 -36.83 1.64
C THR A 168 -29.20 -36.01 0.84
N ALA A 169 -28.91 -34.71 0.70
CA ALA A 169 -29.76 -33.75 -0.02
C ALA A 169 -29.61 -33.87 -1.55
N ASP A 170 -28.55 -34.52 -2.01
CA ASP A 170 -28.23 -34.68 -3.41
C ASP A 170 -28.53 -36.12 -3.88
N SER A 171 -29.47 -36.26 -4.81
CA SER A 171 -29.86 -37.55 -5.37
C SER A 171 -28.85 -38.12 -6.38
N GLU A 172 -27.84 -37.35 -6.78
CA GLU A 172 -26.84 -37.77 -7.77
C GLU A 172 -25.64 -38.51 -7.16
N VAL A 173 -25.49 -38.50 -5.84
CA VAL A 173 -24.39 -39.17 -5.16
C VAL A 173 -24.63 -40.67 -4.99
N ASN A 174 -23.70 -41.47 -5.53
CA ASN A 174 -23.77 -42.94 -5.51
C ASN A 174 -23.19 -43.55 -4.22
N PHE A 175 -22.58 -42.75 -3.35
CA PHE A 175 -21.88 -43.18 -2.14
C PHE A 175 -22.16 -42.21 -0.99
N CYS A 176 -22.29 -42.73 0.22
CA CYS A 176 -22.46 -41.94 1.44
C CYS A 176 -21.14 -41.26 1.80
N VAL A 177 -21.17 -39.93 1.98
CA VAL A 177 -19.99 -39.13 2.34
C VAL A 177 -19.45 -39.43 3.75
N GLU A 178 -20.29 -39.93 4.64
CA GLU A 178 -19.91 -40.23 6.03
C GLU A 178 -19.33 -41.63 6.21
N CYS A 179 -19.93 -42.65 5.59
CA CYS A 179 -19.54 -44.05 5.82
C CYS A 179 -19.00 -44.77 4.58
N GLY A 180 -19.00 -44.13 3.41
CA GLY A 180 -18.55 -44.72 2.15
C GLY A 180 -19.48 -45.80 1.57
N ALA A 181 -20.60 -46.12 2.24
CA ALA A 181 -21.55 -47.12 1.76
C ALA A 181 -22.21 -46.67 0.45
N ARG A 182 -22.41 -47.62 -0.48
CA ARG A 182 -23.06 -47.35 -1.75
C ARG A 182 -24.54 -47.06 -1.56
N LEU A 183 -25.00 -45.92 -2.05
CA LEU A 183 -26.41 -45.52 -2.03
C LEU A 183 -27.04 -46.09 -3.31
N SER A 184 -27.67 -47.25 -3.19
CA SER A 184 -28.43 -47.85 -4.29
C SER A 184 -29.65 -46.98 -4.64
N LYS A 185 -30.05 -47.02 -5.93
CA LYS A 185 -31.14 -46.20 -6.48
C LYS A 185 -32.47 -46.35 -5.76
#